data_AF-A0A2D7SIN4-F1
#
_entry.id   AF-A0A2D7SIN4-F1
#
_cell.length_a   1.000
_cell.length_b   1.000
_cell.length_c   1.000
_cell.angle_alpha   90.00
_cell.angle_beta   90.00
_cell.angle_gamma   90.00
#
_symmetry.space_group_name_H-M   'P 1'
#
loop_
_entity.id
_entity.type
_entity.pdbx_description
1 polymer ?
#
loop_
_entity_poly.entity_id
_entity_poly.type
_entity_poly.pdbx_seq_one_letter_code
_entity_poly.pdbx_strand_id
1 'polypeptide(L)'
;PFGQYSMVDIDAKGGMQVIVKELMDAGLLNGETLTCTGETLSQQIKRLDPPKPDGNVIYSVQKPFKETGGLRLLGGNLSPEYSAVLKLAGVEGGLENNVFKGNAKVFDGEQELLKALDSNPDVFENFDMIVVRYEGPFGAPGMPEMLDSTSRITALCRQKGIVVALMTDGRFSGGSVGLVIGHVGPEAAAGGAIALIENGDEILVDLNKNELNCTQLQDPEVSEERELAWEKTVSANDGMHPSVGDADTRLLNRMRNSAVSAVFGAGMHPNRSLWVRDPRTPQKSGFKPHNKFR
;
A
#
# COMPACT_ATOMS: atom_id res chain seq x y z
N PRO A 1 13.20 -0.09 -5.33
CA PRO A 1 14.47 0.43 -4.78
C PRO A 1 15.35 -0.62 -4.08
N PHE A 2 14.87 -1.83 -3.77
CA PHE A 2 15.57 -2.80 -2.90
C PHE A 2 16.57 -3.71 -3.60
N GLY A 3 16.49 -3.81 -4.93
CA GLY A 3 17.45 -4.57 -5.72
C GLY A 3 18.72 -3.75 -5.99
N GLN A 4 19.75 -4.44 -6.47
CA GLN A 4 20.99 -3.80 -6.92
C GLN A 4 20.89 -3.19 -8.33
N TYR A 5 19.86 -3.59 -9.08
CA TYR A 5 19.72 -3.33 -10.50
C TYR A 5 18.59 -2.34 -10.82
N SER A 6 18.69 -1.74 -12.00
CA SER A 6 17.76 -0.77 -12.56
C SER A 6 17.09 -1.29 -13.83
N MET A 7 16.21 -0.49 -14.44
CA MET A 7 15.53 -0.90 -15.68
C MET A 7 16.50 -1.06 -16.87
N VAL A 8 17.64 -0.37 -16.90
CA VAL A 8 18.63 -0.54 -17.98
C VAL A 8 19.33 -1.89 -17.88
N ASP A 9 19.50 -2.43 -16.67
CA ASP A 9 20.06 -3.76 -16.46
C ASP A 9 19.08 -4.84 -16.92
N ILE A 10 17.77 -4.66 -16.63
CA ILE A 10 16.71 -5.56 -17.12
C ILE A 10 16.67 -5.55 -18.65
N ASP A 11 16.71 -4.37 -19.28
CA ASP A 11 16.75 -4.23 -20.73
C ASP A 11 17.96 -4.94 -21.34
N ALA A 12 19.15 -4.73 -20.77
CA ALA A 12 20.39 -5.38 -21.20
C ALA A 12 20.38 -6.92 -21.08
N LYS A 13 19.46 -7.49 -20.29
CA LYS A 13 19.26 -8.95 -20.15
C LYS A 13 18.08 -9.50 -20.96
N GLY A 14 17.55 -8.72 -21.90
CA GLY A 14 16.46 -9.15 -22.79
C GLY A 14 15.09 -8.61 -22.37
N GLY A 15 15.03 -7.74 -21.37
CA GLY A 15 13.86 -6.95 -21.04
C GLY A 15 12.72 -7.71 -20.35
N MET A 16 11.56 -7.06 -20.29
CA MET A 16 10.35 -7.61 -19.66
C MET A 16 9.86 -8.90 -20.33
N GLN A 17 10.22 -9.12 -21.59
CA GLN A 17 9.84 -10.32 -22.34
C GLN A 17 10.39 -11.59 -21.69
N VAL A 18 11.58 -11.54 -21.08
CA VAL A 18 12.17 -12.66 -20.33
C VAL A 18 11.28 -13.02 -19.14
N ILE A 19 10.85 -12.02 -18.37
CA ILE A 19 9.97 -12.20 -17.20
C ILE A 19 8.61 -12.75 -17.61
N VAL A 20 8.02 -12.21 -18.68
CA VAL A 20 6.74 -12.68 -19.21
C VAL A 20 6.84 -14.13 -19.69
N LYS A 21 7.90 -14.49 -20.42
CA LYS A 21 8.17 -15.86 -20.85
C LYS A 21 8.29 -16.80 -19.66
N GLU A 22 9.09 -16.45 -18.65
CA GLU A 22 9.27 -17.27 -17.44
C GLU A 22 7.95 -17.52 -16.69
N LEU A 23 7.13 -16.47 -16.51
CA LEU A 23 5.83 -16.61 -15.84
C LEU A 23 4.86 -17.44 -16.69
N MET A 24 4.84 -17.25 -18.01
CA MET A 24 3.99 -18.03 -18.91
C MET A 24 4.40 -19.52 -18.93
N ASP A 25 5.69 -19.80 -19.12
CA ASP A 25 6.23 -21.16 -19.14
C ASP A 25 6.02 -21.88 -17.80
N ALA A 26 6.00 -21.14 -16.69
CA ALA A 26 5.70 -21.67 -15.36
C ALA A 26 4.20 -21.92 -15.11
N GLY A 27 3.29 -21.50 -16.00
CA GLY A 27 1.85 -21.63 -15.84
C GLY A 27 1.18 -20.49 -15.04
N LEU A 28 1.87 -19.36 -14.86
CA LEU A 28 1.41 -18.21 -14.08
C LEU A 28 0.78 -17.08 -14.90
N LEU A 29 0.98 -17.07 -16.23
CA LEU A 29 0.35 -16.11 -17.14
C LEU A 29 -0.45 -16.82 -18.24
N ASN A 30 -1.60 -16.24 -18.58
CA ASN A 30 -2.44 -16.74 -19.66
C ASN A 30 -1.90 -16.29 -21.02
N GLY A 31 -1.25 -17.21 -21.74
CA GLY A 31 -0.68 -16.96 -23.07
C GLY A 31 -1.69 -16.61 -24.16
N GLU A 32 -2.97 -16.96 -23.99
CA GLU A 32 -4.05 -16.68 -24.96
C GLU A 32 -4.56 -15.24 -24.89
N THR A 33 -4.04 -14.43 -23.97
CA THR A 33 -4.43 -13.03 -23.82
C THR A 33 -4.04 -12.24 -25.06
N LEU A 34 -5.02 -11.65 -25.75
CA LEU A 34 -4.80 -10.77 -26.88
C LEU A 34 -4.11 -9.48 -26.42
N THR A 35 -3.24 -8.93 -27.27
CA THR A 35 -2.53 -7.67 -27.00
C THR A 35 -2.83 -6.60 -28.05
N CYS A 36 -2.32 -5.39 -27.85
CA CYS A 36 -2.45 -4.30 -28.81
C CYS A 36 -1.78 -4.55 -30.18
N THR A 37 -0.93 -5.57 -30.30
CA THR A 37 -0.32 -5.97 -31.58
C THR A 37 -1.25 -6.83 -32.45
N GLY A 38 -2.38 -7.27 -31.91
CA GLY A 38 -3.25 -8.27 -32.56
C GLY A 38 -2.77 -9.71 -32.39
N GLU A 39 -1.58 -9.93 -31.84
CA GLU A 39 -1.07 -11.25 -31.45
C GLU A 39 -1.48 -11.58 -30.01
N THR A 40 -1.64 -12.88 -29.72
CA THR A 40 -1.68 -13.36 -28.34
C THR A 40 -0.33 -13.17 -27.66
N LEU A 41 -0.31 -13.17 -26.33
CA LEU A 41 0.92 -13.06 -25.56
C LEU A 41 1.91 -14.20 -25.91
N SER A 42 1.40 -15.42 -26.08
CA SER A 42 2.20 -16.58 -26.48
C SER A 42 2.81 -16.42 -27.88
N GLN A 43 2.04 -15.91 -28.84
CA GLN A 43 2.55 -15.62 -30.20
C GLN A 43 3.66 -14.57 -30.16
N GLN A 44 3.50 -13.50 -29.38
CA GLN A 44 4.54 -12.49 -29.21
C GLN A 44 5.81 -13.05 -28.59
N ILE A 45 5.70 -13.81 -27.51
CA ILE A 45 6.88 -14.40 -26.86
C ILE A 45 7.60 -15.36 -27.82
N LYS A 46 6.85 -16.15 -28.60
CA LYS A 46 7.43 -17.02 -29.62
C LYS A 46 8.14 -16.23 -30.73
N ARG A 47 7.58 -15.11 -31.17
CA ARG A 47 8.19 -14.25 -32.21
C ARG A 47 9.42 -13.50 -31.71
N LEU A 48 9.38 -13.01 -30.47
CA LEU A 48 10.47 -12.25 -29.84
C LEU A 48 11.62 -13.16 -29.38
N ASP A 49 11.32 -14.43 -29.11
CA ASP A 49 12.25 -15.46 -28.61
C ASP A 49 13.25 -14.92 -27.57
N PRO A 50 12.76 -14.36 -26.43
CA PRO A 50 13.65 -13.73 -25.48
C PRO A 50 14.59 -14.77 -24.83
N PRO A 51 15.79 -14.33 -24.42
CA PRO A 51 16.77 -15.21 -23.80
C PRO A 51 16.24 -15.80 -22.49
N LYS A 52 16.96 -16.77 -21.95
CA LYS A 52 16.69 -17.29 -20.61
C LYS A 52 17.02 -16.22 -19.55
N PRO A 53 16.39 -16.26 -18.36
CA PRO A 53 16.81 -15.46 -17.22
C PRO A 53 18.30 -15.68 -16.94
N ASP A 54 19.04 -14.61 -16.67
CA ASP A 54 20.47 -14.65 -16.41
C ASP A 54 20.81 -15.17 -15.01
N GLY A 55 19.82 -15.25 -14.11
CA GLY A 55 19.98 -15.76 -12.75
C GLY A 55 20.67 -14.78 -11.81
N ASN A 56 20.86 -13.53 -12.24
CA ASN A 56 21.47 -12.47 -11.47
C ASN A 56 20.61 -11.19 -11.48
N VAL A 57 20.30 -10.62 -12.66
CA VAL A 57 19.35 -9.51 -12.76
C VAL A 57 17.92 -10.03 -12.79
N ILE A 58 17.66 -11.03 -13.63
CA ILE A 58 16.37 -11.68 -13.80
C ILE A 58 16.52 -13.13 -13.32
N TYR A 59 15.79 -13.46 -12.25
CA TYR A 59 15.75 -14.80 -11.68
C TYR A 59 14.66 -15.64 -12.34
N SER A 60 14.87 -16.96 -12.42
CA SER A 60 13.83 -17.88 -12.90
C SER A 60 12.73 -18.09 -11.86
N VAL A 61 11.55 -18.52 -12.30
CA VAL A 61 10.44 -18.86 -11.36
C VAL A 61 10.81 -20.06 -10.47
N GLN A 62 11.64 -20.99 -10.97
CA GLN A 62 12.11 -22.14 -10.21
C GLN A 62 13.06 -21.75 -9.06
N LYS A 63 13.91 -20.74 -9.28
CA LYS A 63 14.86 -20.24 -8.29
C LYS A 63 14.70 -18.72 -8.16
N PRO A 64 13.61 -18.25 -7.53
CA PRO A 64 13.32 -16.83 -7.43
C PRO A 64 14.22 -16.14 -6.42
N PHE A 65 14.34 -14.81 -6.53
CA PHE A 65 15.08 -13.99 -5.57
C PHE A 65 14.52 -14.09 -4.13
N LYS A 66 13.19 -14.15 -3.99
CA LYS A 66 12.47 -14.41 -2.74
C LYS A 66 11.32 -15.37 -3.01
N GLU A 67 10.95 -16.16 -2.00
CA GLU A 67 9.88 -17.15 -2.17
C GLU A 67 8.48 -16.53 -2.24
N THR A 68 8.30 -15.36 -1.66
CA THR A 68 7.03 -14.62 -1.61
C THR A 68 7.05 -13.43 -2.57
N GLY A 69 5.86 -12.98 -2.99
CA GLY A 69 5.70 -11.75 -3.76
C GLY A 69 6.12 -10.51 -2.97
N GLY A 70 6.44 -9.43 -3.69
CA GLY A 70 6.90 -8.18 -3.09
C GLY A 70 5.81 -7.33 -2.42
N LEU A 71 4.54 -7.69 -2.58
CA LEU A 71 3.37 -7.01 -2.03
C LEU A 71 2.49 -8.01 -1.28
N ARG A 72 1.87 -7.56 -0.19
CA ARG A 72 0.84 -8.28 0.54
C ARG A 72 -0.39 -7.40 0.74
N LEU A 73 -1.56 -7.99 0.57
CA LEU A 73 -2.84 -7.36 0.92
C LEU A 73 -3.17 -7.75 2.36
N LEU A 74 -3.48 -6.79 3.21
CA LEU A 74 -3.77 -7.01 4.62
C LEU A 74 -5.26 -6.75 4.90
N GLY A 75 -5.88 -7.67 5.62
CA GLY A 75 -7.19 -7.49 6.26
C GLY A 75 -7.02 -7.01 7.71
N GLY A 76 -7.97 -7.34 8.59
CA GLY A 76 -7.95 -6.99 10.01
C GLY A 76 -8.83 -5.79 10.35
N ASN A 77 -8.89 -5.39 11.62
CA ASN A 77 -9.82 -4.33 12.06
C ASN A 77 -9.46 -2.94 11.50
N LEU A 78 -8.19 -2.71 11.13
CA LEU A 78 -7.76 -1.48 10.45
C LEU A 78 -7.95 -1.51 8.93
N SER A 79 -8.25 -2.68 8.36
CA SER A 79 -8.43 -2.89 6.92
C SER A 79 -9.56 -3.90 6.65
N PRO A 80 -10.80 -3.63 7.11
CA PRO A 80 -11.89 -4.61 7.07
C PRO A 80 -12.29 -4.99 5.63
N GLU A 81 -12.07 -4.09 4.67
CA GLU A 81 -12.35 -4.31 3.25
C GLU A 81 -11.14 -4.81 2.44
N TYR A 82 -10.06 -5.23 3.10
CA TYR A 82 -8.81 -5.64 2.45
C TYR A 82 -8.26 -4.56 1.51
N SER A 83 -7.98 -3.39 2.07
CA SER A 83 -7.50 -2.20 1.35
C SER A 83 -6.00 -1.99 1.54
N ALA A 84 -5.48 -2.28 2.73
CA ALA A 84 -4.10 -2.03 3.13
C ALA A 84 -3.09 -2.87 2.34
N VAL A 85 -2.09 -2.22 1.76
CA VAL A 85 -1.04 -2.87 0.96
C VAL A 85 0.31 -2.70 1.64
N LEU A 86 0.90 -3.82 2.06
CA LEU A 86 2.26 -3.89 2.59
C LEU A 86 3.27 -4.21 1.49
N LYS A 87 4.36 -3.44 1.46
CA LYS A 87 5.51 -3.68 0.58
C LYS A 87 6.56 -4.56 1.25
N LEU A 88 6.41 -5.88 1.14
CA LEU A 88 7.29 -6.87 1.77
C LEU A 88 8.73 -6.87 1.22
N ALA A 89 8.92 -6.45 -0.03
CA ALA A 89 10.23 -6.46 -0.66
C ALA A 89 11.28 -5.62 0.08
N GLY A 90 10.84 -4.59 0.83
CA GLY A 90 11.68 -3.63 1.55
C GLY A 90 11.81 -3.82 3.05
N VAL A 91 11.26 -4.91 3.59
CA VAL A 91 11.37 -5.20 5.02
C VAL A 91 12.76 -5.76 5.30
N GLU A 92 13.60 -4.96 5.95
CA GLU A 92 14.99 -5.29 6.31
C GLU A 92 15.12 -5.80 7.76
N GLY A 93 14.08 -5.66 8.59
CA GLY A 93 14.06 -6.07 10.00
C GLY A 93 12.71 -5.79 10.66
N GLY A 94 12.63 -6.02 11.99
CA GLY A 94 11.46 -5.71 12.81
C GLY A 94 10.37 -6.78 12.87
N LEU A 95 10.45 -7.81 12.04
CA LEU A 95 9.55 -8.97 12.11
C LEU A 95 10.15 -10.05 13.00
N GLU A 96 9.43 -10.43 14.05
CA GLU A 96 9.67 -11.64 14.83
C GLU A 96 8.60 -12.67 14.47
N ASN A 97 8.99 -13.84 13.97
CA ASN A 97 8.04 -14.89 13.55
C ASN A 97 6.95 -14.39 12.57
N ASN A 98 7.33 -13.54 11.61
CA ASN A 98 6.44 -12.87 10.65
C ASN A 98 5.43 -11.90 11.27
N VAL A 99 5.68 -11.44 12.50
CA VAL A 99 4.84 -10.49 13.21
C VAL A 99 5.63 -9.23 13.55
N PHE A 100 5.06 -8.06 13.25
CA PHE A 100 5.53 -6.78 13.77
C PHE A 100 4.55 -6.29 14.83
N LYS A 101 5.08 -5.81 15.95
CA LYS A 101 4.32 -5.19 17.04
C LYS A 101 4.94 -3.85 17.34
N GLY A 102 4.15 -2.78 17.31
CA GLY A 102 4.66 -1.44 17.59
C GLY A 102 3.64 -0.50 18.20
N ASN A 103 4.13 0.55 18.84
CA ASN A 103 3.29 1.57 19.48
C ASN A 103 2.97 2.68 18.50
N ALA A 104 1.71 3.09 18.42
CA ALA A 104 1.26 4.11 17.49
C ALA A 104 1.85 5.48 17.84
N LYS A 105 2.41 6.16 16.83
CA LYS A 105 2.68 7.60 16.84
C LYS A 105 1.88 8.24 15.72
N VAL A 106 0.82 8.94 16.09
CA VAL A 106 -0.23 9.41 15.19
C VAL A 106 0.07 10.84 14.75
N PHE A 107 -0.05 11.07 13.45
CA PHE A 107 0.11 12.36 12.78
C PHE A 107 -1.07 12.59 11.82
N ASP A 108 -1.66 13.77 11.93
CA ASP A 108 -2.77 14.22 11.10
C ASP A 108 -2.21 14.99 9.90
N GLY A 109 -1.82 14.23 8.87
CA GLY A 109 -1.20 14.72 7.65
C GLY A 109 0.34 14.66 7.65
N GLU A 110 0.93 14.59 6.45
CA GLU A 110 2.38 14.46 6.25
C GLU A 110 3.15 15.66 6.82
N GLN A 111 2.57 16.86 6.75
CA GLN A 111 3.21 18.08 7.23
C GLN A 111 3.46 18.06 8.74
N GLU A 112 2.57 17.43 9.52
CA GLU A 112 2.77 17.28 10.97
C GLU A 112 3.93 16.32 11.26
N LEU A 113 4.01 15.21 10.53
CA LEU A 113 5.13 14.27 10.62
C LEU A 113 6.47 14.93 10.23
N LEU A 114 6.51 15.69 9.14
CA LEU A 114 7.70 16.43 8.72
C LEU A 114 8.15 17.45 9.78
N LYS A 115 7.19 18.18 10.37
CA LYS A 115 7.49 19.12 11.46
C LYS A 115 8.06 18.43 12.69
N ALA A 116 7.54 17.25 13.06
CA ALA A 116 8.06 16.45 14.16
C ALA A 116 9.47 15.92 13.88
N LEU A 117 9.74 15.46 12.66
CA LEU A 117 11.07 15.06 12.20
C LEU A 117 12.10 16.20 12.31
N ASP A 118 11.69 17.43 11.97
CA ASP A 118 12.58 18.59 11.98
C ASP A 118 12.77 19.19 13.37
N SER A 119 11.72 19.20 14.20
CA SER A 119 11.72 19.93 15.48
C SER A 119 11.96 19.04 16.70
N ASN A 120 11.59 17.75 16.63
CA ASN A 120 11.68 16.81 17.74
C ASN A 120 11.90 15.36 17.25
N PRO A 121 13.04 15.07 16.57
CA PRO A 121 13.33 13.74 16.06
C PRO A 121 13.50 12.68 17.15
N ASP A 122 13.60 13.08 18.42
CA ASP A 122 13.70 12.19 19.58
C ASP A 122 12.37 11.60 20.02
N VAL A 123 11.25 12.09 19.46
CA VAL A 123 9.95 11.46 19.68
C VAL A 123 9.88 10.05 19.06
N PHE A 124 10.71 9.72 18.07
CA PHE A 124 10.70 8.41 17.41
C PHE A 124 11.64 7.42 18.13
N GLU A 125 11.06 6.31 18.56
CA GLU A 125 11.64 5.25 19.35
C GLU A 125 11.64 3.92 18.57
N ASN A 126 12.37 2.93 19.10
CA ASN A 126 12.45 1.62 18.46
C ASN A 126 11.11 0.88 18.56
N PHE A 127 10.69 0.28 17.45
CA PHE A 127 9.41 -0.39 17.26
C PHE A 127 8.18 0.52 17.32
N ASP A 128 8.29 1.79 16.94
CA ASP A 128 7.09 2.59 16.68
C ASP A 128 6.37 2.18 15.40
N MET A 129 5.06 2.35 15.41
CA MET A 129 4.21 2.43 14.22
C MET A 129 3.82 3.89 13.98
N ILE A 130 4.44 4.52 12.99
CA ILE A 130 4.08 5.88 12.58
C ILE A 130 2.80 5.80 11.76
N VAL A 131 1.75 6.48 12.21
CA VAL A 131 0.43 6.52 11.57
C VAL A 131 0.22 7.90 10.99
N VAL A 132 0.18 8.01 9.67
CA VAL A 132 -0.15 9.26 8.98
C VAL A 132 -1.54 9.14 8.38
N ARG A 133 -2.50 9.89 8.91
CA ARG A 133 -3.91 9.79 8.53
C ARG A 133 -4.45 11.07 7.93
N TYR A 134 -5.63 10.97 7.31
CA TYR A 134 -6.26 12.04 6.51
C TYR A 134 -5.54 12.32 5.18
N GLU A 135 -4.72 11.38 4.71
CA GLU A 135 -3.99 11.44 3.43
C GLU A 135 -4.65 10.61 2.33
N GLY A 136 -5.87 10.12 2.56
CA GLY A 136 -6.61 9.28 1.63
C GLY A 136 -7.19 10.02 0.41
N PRO A 137 -7.87 9.28 -0.49
CA PRO A 137 -8.49 9.83 -1.70
C PRO A 137 -9.37 11.05 -1.50
N PHE A 138 -10.12 11.14 -0.40
CA PHE A 138 -10.90 12.34 -0.11
C PHE A 138 -10.32 13.21 1.01
N GLY A 139 -9.61 12.64 1.99
CA GLY A 139 -9.03 13.39 3.10
C GLY A 139 -8.13 14.52 2.61
N ALA A 140 -7.04 14.18 1.93
CA ALA A 140 -6.06 15.11 1.42
C ALA A 140 -6.45 15.88 0.14
N PRO A 141 -7.62 15.60 -0.43
CA PRO A 141 -7.88 14.75 -1.61
C PRO A 141 -6.73 14.34 -2.53
N GLY A 142 -6.98 13.29 -3.31
CA GLY A 142 -6.09 12.84 -4.39
C GLY A 142 -5.07 11.79 -3.96
N MET A 143 -5.08 11.42 -2.67
CA MET A 143 -4.25 10.37 -2.11
C MET A 143 -2.77 10.62 -2.42
N PRO A 144 -2.14 11.71 -1.95
CA PRO A 144 -0.78 12.09 -2.30
C PRO A 144 0.24 11.01 -1.93
N GLU A 145 1.39 11.04 -2.61
CA GLU A 145 2.48 10.11 -2.38
C GLU A 145 3.52 10.72 -1.44
N MET A 146 3.83 10.02 -0.34
CA MET A 146 4.72 10.50 0.71
C MET A 146 6.14 9.95 0.56
N LEU A 147 6.97 10.65 -0.22
CA LEU A 147 8.39 10.31 -0.39
C LEU A 147 9.30 11.00 0.63
N ASP A 148 9.03 12.27 0.95
CA ASP A 148 9.92 13.06 1.82
C ASP A 148 9.96 12.48 3.23
N SER A 149 8.77 12.30 3.84
CA SER A 149 8.64 11.69 5.17
C SER A 149 9.27 10.30 5.26
N THR A 150 9.01 9.41 4.28
CA THR A 150 9.59 8.06 4.28
C THR A 150 11.12 8.07 4.14
N SER A 151 11.67 9.00 3.36
CA SER A 151 13.12 9.14 3.19
C SER A 151 13.80 9.62 4.47
N ARG A 152 13.22 10.62 5.15
CA ARG A 152 13.72 11.15 6.42
C ARG A 152 13.63 10.14 7.55
N ILE A 153 12.53 9.39 7.65
CA ILE A 153 12.39 8.30 8.62
C ILE A 153 13.44 7.21 8.37
N THR A 154 13.64 6.81 7.11
CA THR A 154 14.68 5.82 6.78
C THR A 154 16.07 6.30 7.22
N ALA A 155 16.39 7.58 7.01
CA ALA A 155 17.65 8.17 7.45
C ALA A 155 17.77 8.16 8.98
N LEU A 156 16.71 8.57 9.69
CA LEU A 156 16.64 8.57 11.15
C LEU A 156 16.84 7.17 11.74
N CYS A 157 16.17 6.16 11.19
CA CYS A 157 16.30 4.77 11.61
C CYS A 157 17.74 4.26 11.49
N ARG A 158 18.39 4.55 10.35
CA ARG A 158 19.80 4.19 10.12
C ARG A 158 20.75 4.92 11.08
N GLN A 159 20.50 6.20 11.33
CA GLN A 159 21.31 7.00 12.25
C GLN A 159 21.20 6.50 13.70
N LYS A 160 19.98 6.16 14.15
CA LYS A 160 19.69 5.74 15.52
C LYS A 160 19.84 4.23 15.74
N GLY A 161 19.96 3.44 14.68
CA GLY A 161 19.97 1.97 14.78
C GLY A 161 18.65 1.39 15.27
N ILE A 162 17.53 2.04 14.94
CA ILE A 162 16.17 1.63 15.33
C ILE A 162 15.37 1.13 14.13
N VAL A 163 14.31 0.38 14.40
CA VAL A 163 13.34 -0.08 13.41
C VAL A 163 12.00 0.55 13.72
N VAL A 164 11.39 1.20 12.73
CA VAL A 164 10.01 1.69 12.82
C VAL A 164 9.21 1.21 11.62
N ALA A 165 7.90 1.13 11.79
CA ALA A 165 6.95 0.89 10.72
C ALA A 165 6.20 2.17 10.38
N LEU A 166 5.65 2.24 9.15
CA LEU A 166 4.81 3.35 8.71
C LEU A 166 3.52 2.80 8.13
N MET A 167 2.40 3.44 8.49
CA MET A 167 1.11 3.19 7.86
C MET A 167 0.36 4.48 7.54
N THR A 168 -0.46 4.43 6.49
CA THR A 168 -1.26 5.56 6.04
C THR A 168 -2.49 5.14 5.24
N ASP A 169 -3.53 5.96 5.29
CA ASP A 169 -4.67 5.91 4.36
C ASP A 169 -4.35 6.52 2.98
N GLY A 170 -3.21 7.19 2.83
CA GLY A 170 -2.64 7.67 1.57
C GLY A 170 -1.73 6.66 0.86
N ARG A 171 -0.72 7.16 0.14
CA ARG A 171 0.26 6.34 -0.61
C ARG A 171 1.68 6.59 -0.16
N PHE A 172 2.49 5.55 -0.22
CA PHE A 172 3.93 5.66 -0.09
C PHE A 172 4.64 5.47 -1.42
N SER A 173 5.85 6.01 -1.50
CA SER A 173 6.61 5.94 -2.72
C SER A 173 7.15 4.55 -3.02
N GLY A 174 7.30 4.28 -4.32
CA GLY A 174 8.06 3.13 -4.82
C GLY A 174 9.49 3.10 -4.28
N GLY A 175 10.03 4.21 -3.78
CA GLY A 175 11.35 4.35 -3.13
C GLY A 175 11.46 3.96 -1.65
N SER A 176 10.36 3.89 -0.90
CA SER A 176 10.39 3.76 0.56
C SER A 176 10.96 2.42 1.04
N VAL A 177 11.64 2.42 2.19
CA VAL A 177 12.31 1.29 2.87
C VAL A 177 11.65 1.01 4.22
N GLY A 178 11.68 -0.25 4.67
CA GLY A 178 11.09 -0.69 5.93
C GLY A 178 9.70 -1.31 5.76
N LEU A 179 9.02 -1.50 6.90
CA LEU A 179 7.65 -1.99 6.95
C LEU A 179 6.70 -0.82 6.67
N VAL A 180 6.24 -0.74 5.42
CA VAL A 180 5.49 0.40 4.88
C VAL A 180 4.15 -0.08 4.33
N ILE A 181 3.05 0.43 4.91
CA ILE A 181 1.68 0.02 4.61
C ILE A 181 0.88 1.23 4.11
N GLY A 182 0.55 1.25 2.82
CA GLY A 182 -0.32 2.26 2.24
C GLY A 182 -1.77 1.79 2.13
N HIS A 183 -2.64 2.71 1.71
CA HIS A 183 -4.03 2.42 1.34
C HIS A 183 -4.88 1.85 2.49
N VAL A 184 -4.50 2.11 3.74
CA VAL A 184 -5.26 1.64 4.91
C VAL A 184 -6.65 2.28 4.87
N GLY A 185 -7.68 1.44 4.83
CA GLY A 185 -9.03 1.87 4.48
C GLY A 185 -10.12 1.04 5.16
N PRO A 186 -11.30 1.62 5.50
CA PRO A 186 -11.76 2.95 5.10
C PRO A 186 -10.88 4.09 5.61
N GLU A 187 -10.67 5.13 4.80
CA GLU A 187 -9.72 6.20 5.14
C GLU A 187 -10.19 7.01 6.35
N ALA A 188 -9.27 7.70 7.03
CA ALA A 188 -9.57 8.34 8.30
C ALA A 188 -10.63 9.43 8.18
N ALA A 189 -10.61 10.15 7.07
CA ALA A 189 -11.59 11.18 6.80
C ALA A 189 -13.03 10.63 6.76
N ALA A 190 -13.22 9.33 6.51
CA ALA A 190 -14.52 8.63 6.46
C ALA A 190 -14.89 7.95 7.77
N GLY A 191 -14.11 8.17 8.83
CA GLY A 191 -14.34 7.53 10.12
C GLY A 191 -13.90 6.06 10.14
N GLY A 192 -13.09 5.63 9.18
CA GLY A 192 -12.52 4.29 9.24
C GLY A 192 -11.62 4.12 10.47
N ALA A 193 -11.38 2.87 10.88
CA ALA A 193 -10.70 2.55 12.14
C ALA A 193 -9.32 3.23 12.32
N ILE A 194 -8.61 3.56 11.23
CA ILE A 194 -7.36 4.34 11.29
C ILE A 194 -7.56 5.76 11.89
N ALA A 195 -8.76 6.36 11.78
CA ALA A 195 -9.12 7.61 12.44
C ALA A 195 -9.22 7.49 13.97
N LEU A 196 -9.43 6.28 14.48
CA LEU A 196 -9.70 6.02 15.89
C LEU A 196 -8.44 5.60 16.67
N ILE A 197 -7.29 5.54 15.99
CA ILE A 197 -6.02 5.22 16.63
C ILE A 197 -5.55 6.42 17.44
N GLU A 198 -5.07 6.16 18.65
CA GLU A 198 -4.46 7.13 19.55
C GLU A 198 -2.97 6.83 19.77
N ASN A 199 -2.21 7.84 20.20
CA ASN A 199 -0.81 7.66 20.53
C ASN A 199 -0.62 6.61 21.63
N GLY A 200 0.29 5.66 21.40
CA GLY A 200 0.57 4.57 22.34
C GLY A 200 -0.29 3.31 22.13
N ASP A 201 -1.28 3.34 21.23
CA ASP A 201 -2.01 2.12 20.87
C ASP A 201 -1.07 1.06 20.27
N GLU A 202 -1.37 -0.21 20.49
CA GLU A 202 -0.57 -1.30 19.98
C GLU A 202 -1.07 -1.71 18.59
N ILE A 203 -0.19 -1.61 17.61
CA ILE A 203 -0.43 -2.02 16.23
C ILE A 203 0.29 -3.33 15.94
N LEU A 204 -0.49 -4.34 15.54
CA LEU A 204 -0.04 -5.67 15.21
C LEU A 204 -0.16 -5.91 13.69
N VAL A 205 0.95 -6.23 13.05
CA VAL A 205 1.00 -6.67 11.65
C VAL A 205 1.38 -8.14 11.62
N ASP A 206 0.42 -9.02 11.38
CA ASP A 206 0.63 -10.47 11.35
C ASP A 206 0.64 -10.97 9.90
N LEU A 207 1.83 -11.30 9.37
CA LEU A 207 1.99 -11.78 7.99
C LEU A 207 1.73 -13.29 7.84
N ASN A 208 1.52 -14.01 8.94
CA ASN A 208 1.03 -15.39 8.88
C ASN A 208 -0.45 -15.40 8.52
N LYS A 209 -1.22 -14.41 9.01
CA LYS A 209 -2.66 -14.24 8.73
C LYS A 209 -2.97 -13.19 7.65
N ASN A 210 -2.00 -12.34 7.31
CA ASN A 210 -2.19 -11.14 6.50
C ASN A 210 -3.18 -10.15 7.14
N GLU A 211 -2.96 -9.82 8.40
CA GLU A 211 -3.83 -8.91 9.16
C GLU A 211 -3.05 -7.70 9.68
N LEU A 212 -3.73 -6.56 9.71
CA LEU A 212 -3.33 -5.32 10.33
C LEU A 212 -4.38 -4.96 11.39
N ASN A 213 -3.97 -4.99 12.66
CA ASN A 213 -4.88 -4.78 13.78
C ASN A 213 -4.37 -3.71 14.74
N CYS A 214 -5.28 -2.91 15.29
CA CYS A 214 -5.06 -2.14 16.52
C CYS A 214 -5.69 -2.91 17.68
N THR A 215 -4.90 -3.29 18.68
CA THR A 215 -5.36 -4.16 19.79
C THR A 215 -6.48 -3.50 20.60
N GLN A 216 -6.36 -2.20 20.89
CA GLN A 216 -7.34 -1.42 21.66
C GLN A 216 -8.70 -1.36 20.96
N LEU A 217 -8.72 -1.23 19.63
CA LEU A 217 -9.96 -1.20 18.83
C LEU A 217 -10.61 -2.58 18.66
N GLN A 218 -10.08 -3.64 19.28
CA GLN A 218 -10.79 -4.90 19.40
C GLN A 218 -11.79 -4.91 20.57
N ASP A 219 -11.62 -4.00 21.53
CA ASP A 219 -12.60 -3.77 22.57
C ASP A 219 -13.75 -2.93 22.00
N PRO A 220 -14.99 -3.46 21.93
CA PRO A 220 -16.13 -2.73 21.39
C PRO A 220 -16.43 -1.44 22.15
N GLU A 221 -16.20 -1.40 23.47
CA GLU A 221 -16.49 -0.20 24.28
C GLU A 221 -15.53 0.94 23.91
N VAL A 222 -14.24 0.62 23.75
CA VAL A 222 -13.21 1.58 23.32
C VAL A 222 -13.47 2.04 21.88
N SER A 223 -13.82 1.10 20.99
CA SER A 223 -14.11 1.44 19.59
C SER A 223 -15.31 2.37 19.48
N GLU A 224 -16.42 2.07 20.18
CA GLU A 224 -17.64 2.88 20.16
C GLU A 224 -17.41 4.25 20.79
N GLU A 225 -16.69 4.33 21.91
CA GLU A 225 -16.33 5.61 22.55
C GLU A 225 -15.56 6.53 21.57
N ARG A 226 -14.54 5.98 20.91
CA ARG A 226 -13.71 6.75 19.97
C ARG A 226 -14.45 7.12 18.69
N GLU A 227 -15.31 6.24 18.19
CA GLU A 227 -16.19 6.54 17.04
C GLU A 227 -17.13 7.70 17.36
N LEU A 228 -17.81 7.68 18.52
CA LEU A 228 -18.69 8.77 18.96
C LEU A 228 -17.92 10.08 19.15
N ALA A 229 -16.69 10.03 19.68
CA ALA A 229 -15.84 11.21 19.82
C ALA A 229 -15.45 11.80 18.45
N TRP A 230 -15.13 10.94 17.48
CA TRP A 230 -14.84 11.34 16.12
C TRP A 230 -16.07 11.96 15.43
N GLU A 231 -17.23 11.31 15.51
CA GLU A 231 -18.50 11.79 14.95
C GLU A 231 -18.92 13.14 15.54
N LYS A 232 -18.73 13.32 16.86
CA LYS A 232 -18.98 14.60 17.54
C LYS A 232 -18.08 15.69 16.98
N THR A 233 -16.81 15.39 16.73
CA THR A 233 -15.85 16.33 16.16
C THR A 233 -16.26 16.73 14.73
N VAL A 234 -16.63 15.76 13.90
CA VAL A 234 -17.14 15.98 12.54
C VAL A 234 -18.42 16.83 12.54
N SER A 235 -19.37 16.49 13.42
CA SER A 235 -20.64 17.22 13.55
C SER A 235 -20.46 18.67 14.00
N ALA A 236 -19.42 18.94 14.80
CA ALA A 236 -19.07 20.30 15.23
C ALA A 236 -18.36 21.13 14.14
N ASN A 237 -17.95 20.50 13.03
CA ASN A 237 -17.17 21.12 11.95
C ASN A 237 -17.85 20.91 10.57
N ASP A 238 -19.16 21.21 10.50
CA ASP A 238 -19.95 21.19 9.26
C ASP A 238 -19.90 19.85 8.48
N GLY A 239 -19.74 18.74 9.19
CA GLY A 239 -19.72 17.40 8.60
C GLY A 239 -18.36 16.96 8.05
N MET A 240 -17.27 17.66 8.41
CA MET A 240 -15.90 17.29 8.04
C MET A 240 -14.98 17.33 9.26
N HIS A 241 -14.10 16.34 9.44
CA HIS A 241 -13.11 16.38 10.51
C HIS A 241 -12.10 17.52 10.26
N PRO A 242 -11.68 18.32 11.27
CA PRO A 242 -10.80 19.48 11.07
C PRO A 242 -9.41 19.12 10.56
N SER A 243 -8.95 17.89 10.76
CA SER A 243 -7.66 17.38 10.25
C SER A 243 -7.67 17.04 8.75
N VAL A 244 -8.83 17.12 8.10
CA VAL A 244 -8.95 16.90 6.68
C VAL A 244 -8.26 18.05 5.93
N GLY A 245 -7.42 17.72 4.94
CA GLY A 245 -6.62 18.70 4.20
C GLY A 245 -7.45 19.73 3.42
N ASP A 246 -6.80 20.77 2.90
CA ASP A 246 -7.48 21.78 2.10
C ASP A 246 -7.82 21.29 0.69
N ALA A 247 -8.97 21.71 0.18
CA ALA A 247 -9.36 21.54 -1.22
C ALA A 247 -9.69 22.92 -1.81
N ASP A 248 -8.66 23.73 -2.05
CA ASP A 248 -8.77 25.14 -2.45
C ASP A 248 -8.99 25.34 -3.96
N THR A 249 -8.71 24.31 -4.77
CA THR A 249 -8.96 24.34 -6.21
C THR A 249 -10.25 23.63 -6.60
N ARG A 250 -10.80 23.99 -7.77
CA ARG A 250 -11.96 23.30 -8.35
C ARG A 250 -11.70 21.80 -8.57
N LEU A 251 -10.46 21.42 -8.91
CA LEU A 251 -10.10 20.03 -9.16
C LEU A 251 -10.07 19.24 -7.85
N LEU A 252 -9.41 19.76 -6.82
CA LEU A 252 -9.35 19.09 -5.50
C LEU A 252 -10.74 19.00 -4.86
N ASN A 253 -11.57 20.03 -4.98
CA ASN A 253 -12.97 19.97 -4.56
C ASN A 253 -13.74 18.86 -5.29
N ARG A 254 -13.54 18.73 -6.60
CA ARG A 254 -14.17 17.66 -7.37
C ARG A 254 -13.66 16.29 -6.91
N MET A 255 -12.36 16.14 -6.68
CA MET A 255 -11.76 14.91 -6.17
C MET A 255 -12.38 14.52 -4.83
N ARG A 256 -12.37 15.42 -3.84
CA ARG A 256 -13.00 15.22 -2.52
C ARG A 256 -14.46 14.75 -2.61
N ASN A 257 -15.22 15.27 -3.57
CA ASN A 257 -16.64 14.96 -3.69
C ASN A 257 -16.95 13.70 -4.53
N SER A 258 -16.00 13.20 -5.31
CA SER A 258 -16.24 12.11 -6.26
C SER A 258 -15.24 10.95 -6.16
N ALA A 259 -14.20 11.07 -5.35
CA ALA A 259 -13.24 10.00 -5.12
C ALA A 259 -13.94 8.74 -4.57
N VAL A 260 -13.59 7.59 -5.15
CA VAL A 260 -13.92 6.28 -4.57
C VAL A 260 -12.78 5.84 -3.64
N SER A 261 -13.06 4.87 -2.77
CA SER A 261 -12.04 4.23 -1.92
C SER A 261 -10.83 3.72 -2.73
N ALA A 262 -9.67 3.64 -2.08
CA ALA A 262 -8.47 3.02 -2.64
C ALA A 262 -8.69 1.57 -3.10
N VAL A 263 -9.65 0.85 -2.48
CA VAL A 263 -10.09 -0.49 -2.91
C VAL A 263 -10.55 -0.51 -4.38
N PHE A 264 -11.13 0.59 -4.85
CA PHE A 264 -11.60 0.76 -6.22
C PHE A 264 -10.62 1.55 -7.11
N GLY A 265 -9.40 1.79 -6.63
CA GLY A 265 -8.34 2.48 -7.37
C GLY A 265 -8.35 4.00 -7.24
N ALA A 266 -9.09 4.57 -6.27
CA ALA A 266 -9.07 6.01 -5.95
C ALA A 266 -9.41 6.97 -7.11
N GLY A 267 -10.19 6.51 -8.09
CA GLY A 267 -10.65 7.33 -9.21
C GLY A 267 -11.79 8.30 -8.85
N MET A 268 -12.05 9.29 -9.71
CA MET A 268 -13.25 10.14 -9.59
C MET A 268 -14.45 9.50 -10.27
N HIS A 269 -15.49 9.16 -9.49
CA HIS A 269 -16.75 8.62 -9.99
C HIS A 269 -17.98 9.37 -9.44
N PRO A 270 -19.09 9.42 -10.18
CA PRO A 270 -20.33 10.02 -9.69
C PRO A 270 -20.76 9.43 -8.33
N ASN A 271 -21.16 10.30 -7.40
CA ASN A 271 -21.65 9.92 -6.06
C ASN A 271 -20.69 9.02 -5.27
N ARG A 272 -19.37 9.13 -5.49
CA ARG A 272 -18.34 8.30 -4.84
C ARG A 272 -18.57 6.79 -5.00
N SER A 273 -19.25 6.40 -6.07
CA SER A 273 -19.60 5.01 -6.35
C SER A 273 -18.97 4.59 -7.67
N LEU A 274 -18.32 3.42 -7.69
CA LEU A 274 -17.66 2.91 -8.90
C LEU A 274 -18.65 2.90 -10.07
N TRP A 275 -18.34 3.69 -11.08
CA TRP A 275 -19.16 3.82 -12.28
C TRP A 275 -18.32 3.51 -13.51
N VAL A 276 -18.77 2.55 -14.29
CA VAL A 276 -18.16 2.17 -15.56
C VAL A 276 -19.18 2.46 -16.66
N ARG A 277 -18.79 3.29 -17.62
CA ARG A 277 -19.58 3.49 -18.83
C ARG A 277 -19.63 2.19 -19.61
N ASP A 278 -20.83 1.67 -19.88
CA ASP A 278 -21.07 0.43 -20.62
C ASP A 278 -20.35 -0.78 -19.98
N PRO A 279 -20.76 -1.20 -18.77
CA PRO A 279 -20.10 -2.30 -18.06
C PRO A 279 -20.16 -3.58 -18.88
N ARG A 280 -19.00 -4.21 -19.09
CA ARG A 280 -18.90 -5.49 -19.80
C ARG A 280 -19.04 -6.62 -18.80
N THR A 281 -19.84 -7.63 -19.14
CA THR A 281 -19.88 -8.87 -18.36
C THR A 281 -18.51 -9.54 -18.43
N PRO A 282 -17.80 -9.74 -17.30
CA PRO A 282 -16.50 -10.38 -17.31
C PRO A 282 -16.67 -11.85 -17.75
N GLN A 283 -15.96 -12.23 -18.81
CA GLN A 283 -15.84 -13.62 -19.20
C GLN A 283 -14.64 -14.22 -18.47
N LYS A 284 -14.90 -15.12 -17.51
CA LYS A 284 -13.82 -15.86 -16.85
C LYS A 284 -13.18 -16.79 -17.87
N SER A 285 -11.87 -16.61 -18.11
CA SER A 285 -11.11 -17.59 -18.88
C SER A 285 -11.06 -18.93 -18.13
N GLY A 286 -10.93 -20.04 -18.86
CA GLY A 286 -10.64 -21.35 -18.27
C GLY A 286 -9.24 -21.47 -17.65
N PHE A 287 -8.36 -20.49 -17.88
CA PHE A 287 -7.02 -20.44 -17.33
C PHE A 287 -7.06 -20.35 -15.80
N LYS A 288 -6.34 -21.27 -15.14
CA LYS A 288 -6.08 -21.24 -13.70
C LYS A 288 -4.57 -21.13 -13.52
N PRO A 289 -4.06 -20.06 -12.90
CA PRO A 289 -2.64 -19.95 -12.62
C PRO A 289 -2.20 -21.13 -11.75
N HIS A 290 -1.16 -21.84 -12.18
CA HIS A 290 -0.52 -22.90 -11.42
C HIS A 290 0.98 -22.80 -11.65
N ASN A 291 1.74 -22.69 -10.57
CA ASN A 291 3.19 -22.69 -10.68
C ASN A 291 3.67 -24.13 -10.81
N LYS A 292 4.09 -24.58 -11.99
CA LYS A 292 4.56 -25.97 -12.18
C LYS A 292 5.76 -26.38 -11.32
N PHE A 293 6.42 -25.42 -10.66
CA PHE A 293 7.55 -25.65 -9.77
C PHE A 293 7.14 -25.73 -8.28
N ARG A 294 5.87 -25.52 -7.93
CA ARG A 294 5.38 -25.47 -6.54
C ARG A 294 4.00 -26.08 -6.34
#